data_AF-R1FKD9-F1
#
_entry.id   AF-R1FKD9-F1
#
_cell.length_a   1.000
_cell.length_b   1.000
_cell.length_c   1.000
_cell.angle_alpha   90.00
_cell.angle_beta   90.00
_cell.angle_gamma   90.00
#
_symmetry.space_group_name_H-M   'P 1'
#
loop_
_entity.id
_entity.type
_entity.pdbx_description
1 polymer ?
#
loop_
_entity_poly.entity_id
_entity_poly.type
_entity_poly.pdbx_seq_one_letter_code
_entity_poly.pdbx_strand_id
1 'polypeptide(L)' 'NPETLVVLGVCTHLGCVPINKAGDYNGWFCPCHGSHYDTSGRIRKEGAGAAHSAWRYLPPYSLIEEEKLLIG' A
#
# COMPACT_ATOMS: atom_id res chain seq x y z
N ASN A 1 -10.08 -13.99 -7.34
CA ASN A 1 -10.52 -13.00 -6.32
C ASN A 1 -9.89 -11.65 -6.57
N PRO A 2 -10.44 -10.83 -7.49
CA PRO A 2 -10.08 -9.41 -7.61
C PRO A 2 -10.70 -8.52 -6.49
N GLU A 3 -11.50 -9.07 -5.57
CA GLU A 3 -12.20 -8.28 -4.54
C GLU A 3 -11.36 -7.89 -3.31
N THR A 4 -10.30 -8.64 -2.98
CA THR A 4 -9.48 -8.41 -1.77
C THR A 4 -8.05 -8.02 -2.13
N LEU A 5 -7.60 -6.88 -1.63
CA LEU A 5 -6.21 -6.45 -1.70
C LEU A 5 -5.50 -6.73 -0.36
N VAL A 6 -4.44 -7.53 -0.41
CA VAL A 6 -3.55 -7.78 0.72
C VAL A 6 -2.21 -7.09 0.47
N VAL A 7 -1.86 -6.10 1.29
CA VAL A 7 -0.62 -5.33 1.19
C VAL A 7 -0.10 -4.98 2.58
N LEU A 8 1.20 -4.76 2.73
CA LEU A 8 1.72 -4.14 3.94
C LEU A 8 1.45 -2.63 3.93
N GLY A 9 0.80 -2.12 4.98
CA GLY A 9 0.52 -0.70 5.19
C GLY A 9 1.75 0.12 5.62
N VAL A 10 2.89 -0.09 4.96
CA VAL A 10 4.18 0.52 5.30
C VAL A 10 4.66 1.37 4.13
N CYS A 11 4.84 2.66 4.37
CA CYS A 11 5.33 3.60 3.38
C CYS A 11 6.73 3.19 2.91
N THR A 12 6.90 3.04 1.60
CA THR A 12 8.17 2.65 0.96
C THR A 12 9.28 3.70 1.06
N HIS A 13 8.99 4.90 1.58
CA HIS A 13 9.99 5.92 1.84
C HIS A 13 10.80 5.57 3.10
N LEU A 14 10.20 5.76 4.29
CA LEU A 14 10.86 5.56 5.59
C LEU A 14 9.95 4.84 6.61
N GLY A 15 8.99 4.04 6.12
CA GLY A 15 8.25 3.10 6.96
C GLY A 15 7.05 3.66 7.75
N CYS A 16 6.70 4.94 7.59
CA CYS A 16 5.46 5.48 8.17
C CYS A 16 4.21 4.69 7.72
N VAL A 17 3.12 4.74 8.49
CA VAL A 17 1.83 4.16 8.09
C VAL A 17 1.02 5.18 7.27
N PRO A 18 0.65 4.89 6.01
CA PRO A 18 -0.19 5.77 5.20
C PRO A 18 -1.64 5.83 5.70
N ILE A 19 -2.25 7.01 5.61
CA ILE A 19 -3.66 7.28 5.90
C ILE A 19 -4.52 6.74 4.76
N ASN A 20 -5.60 6.03 5.06
CA ASN A 20 -6.52 5.48 4.06
C ASN A 20 -7.50 6.54 3.52
N LYS A 21 -8.05 6.30 2.32
CA LYS A 21 -9.05 7.16 1.66
C LYS A 21 -8.61 8.63 1.60
N ALA A 22 -7.32 8.85 1.33
CA ALA A 22 -6.70 10.16 1.36
C ALA A 22 -5.72 10.33 0.20
N GLY A 23 -5.41 11.59 -0.12
CA GLY A 23 -4.53 11.97 -1.22
C GLY A 23 -5.20 11.93 -2.59
N ASP A 24 -4.46 12.42 -3.59
CA ASP A 24 -4.93 12.71 -4.95
C ASP A 24 -5.47 11.51 -5.75
N TYR A 25 -5.25 10.27 -5.29
CA TYR A 25 -5.54 9.04 -6.05
C TYR A 25 -6.59 8.13 -5.39
N ASN A 26 -7.38 8.67 -4.44
CA ASN A 26 -8.42 7.94 -3.70
C ASN A 26 -7.93 6.65 -3.00
N GLY A 27 -6.61 6.50 -2.81
CA GLY A 27 -5.99 5.37 -2.15
C GLY A 27 -5.48 5.78 -0.78
N TRP A 28 -4.16 5.96 -0.67
CA TRP A 28 -3.51 6.27 0.60
C TRP A 28 -2.58 7.48 0.52
N PHE A 29 -2.44 8.18 1.64
CA PHE A 29 -1.56 9.35 1.78
C PHE A 29 -0.62 9.20 2.96
N CYS A 30 0.68 9.32 2.72
CA CYS A 30 1.69 9.35 3.78
C CYS A 30 2.00 10.81 4.18
N PRO A 31 1.59 11.25 5.39
CA PRO A 31 1.73 12.65 5.81
C PRO A 31 3.18 13.04 6.13
N CYS A 32 4.09 12.07 6.29
CA CYS A 32 5.46 12.33 6.68
C CYS A 32 6.21 13.20 5.66
N HIS A 33 6.07 12.89 4.36
CA HIS A 33 6.78 13.58 3.27
C HIS A 33 5.90 13.78 2.03
N GLY A 34 4.61 13.45 2.11
CA GLY A 34 3.64 13.71 1.05
C GLY A 34 3.57 12.65 -0.05
N SER A 35 3.91 11.38 0.22
CA SER A 35 3.73 10.31 -0.76
C SER A 35 2.26 9.97 -0.95
N HIS A 36 1.80 9.83 -2.20
CA HIS A 36 0.43 9.41 -2.54
C HIS A 36 0.41 8.07 -3.26
N TYR A 37 -0.54 7.24 -2.85
CA TYR A 37 -0.74 5.88 -3.33
C TYR A 37 -2.15 5.73 -3.92
N ASP A 38 -2.30 5.02 -5.05
CA ASP A 38 -3.62 4.64 -5.61
C ASP A 38 -4.26 3.50 -4.82
N THR A 39 -5.50 3.10 -5.15
CA THR A 39 -6.29 2.05 -4.46
C THR A 39 -5.75 0.62 -4.55
N SER A 40 -4.74 0.35 -5.39
CA SER A 40 -4.00 -0.93 -5.40
C SER A 40 -2.74 -0.87 -4.55
N GLY A 41 -2.53 0.27 -3.90
CA GLY A 41 -1.45 0.58 -3.01
C GLY A 41 -0.40 1.42 -3.70
N ARG A 42 -0.45 1.64 -5.02
CA ARG A 42 0.71 2.02 -5.84
C ARG A 42 1.13 3.45 -5.72
N ILE A 43 2.43 3.68 -5.49
CA ILE A 43 3.00 5.03 -5.49
C ILE A 43 2.67 5.72 -6.82
N ARG A 44 1.98 6.85 -6.74
CA ARG A 44 1.59 7.67 -7.89
C ARG A 44 2.23 9.05 -7.87
N LYS A 45 2.62 9.51 -6.68
CA LYS A 45 3.32 10.76 -6.45
C LYS A 45 4.25 10.54 -5.27
N GLU A 46 5.55 10.64 -5.52
CA GLU A 46 6.55 10.55 -4.49
C GLU A 46 6.58 11.84 -3.67
N GLY A 47 6.87 11.71 -2.37
CA GLY A 47 7.34 12.84 -1.58
C GLY A 47 8.65 13.38 -2.15
N ALA A 48 8.94 14.65 -1.95
CA ALA A 48 10.13 15.30 -2.49
C ALA A 48 11.40 14.48 -2.17
N GLY A 49 12.11 14.01 -3.21
CA GLY A 49 13.43 13.38 -3.09
C GLY A 49 13.48 11.86 -2.99
N ALA A 50 12.36 11.13 -2.99
CA ALA A 50 12.40 9.66 -3.07
C ALA A 50 12.44 9.22 -4.54
N ALA A 51 13.35 8.32 -4.89
CA ALA A 51 13.31 7.54 -6.12
C ALA A 51 13.41 6.07 -5.73
N HIS A 52 12.28 5.42 -5.40
CA HIS A 52 12.32 4.00 -5.07
C HIS A 52 11.12 3.23 -5.62
N SER A 53 11.44 2.52 -6.71
CA SER A 53 11.01 1.15 -7.04
C SER A 53 9.61 0.73 -6.58
N ALA A 54 8.74 0.58 -7.58
CA ALA A 54 7.48 -0.12 -7.54
C ALA A 54 7.47 -1.40 -6.66
N TRP A 55 6.44 -1.53 -5.82
CA TRP A 55 5.73 -2.76 -5.45
C TRP A 55 6.55 -4.04 -5.22
N ARG A 56 6.86 -4.36 -3.96
CA ARG A 56 7.10 -5.76 -3.54
C ARG A 56 6.96 -6.05 -2.04
N TYR A 57 5.85 -5.67 -1.41
CA TYR A 57 5.48 -6.25 -0.11
C TYR A 57 4.03 -6.72 -0.14
N LEU A 58 3.79 -7.72 -0.98
CA LEU A 58 2.66 -8.62 -0.82
C LEU A 58 3.13 -9.69 0.18
N PRO A 59 2.61 -9.74 1.41
CA PRO A 59 2.93 -10.85 2.28
C PRO A 59 2.42 -12.16 1.63
N PRO A 60 3.12 -13.29 1.80
CA PRO A 60 2.58 -14.57 1.35
C PRO A 60 1.23 -14.80 2.02
N TYR A 61 0.24 -15.23 1.24
CA TYR A 61 -1.07 -15.55 1.76
C TYR A 61 -1.67 -16.77 1.04
N SER A 62 -2.55 -17.48 1.73
CA SER A 62 -3.36 -18.56 1.18
C SER A 62 -4.82 -18.43 1.63
N LEU A 63 -5.75 -18.79 0.75
CA LEU A 63 -7.16 -18.95 1.10
C LEU A 63 -7.31 -20.31 1.79
N ILE A 64 -7.74 -20.29 3.05
CA ILE A 64 -7.99 -21.52 3.81
C ILE A 64 -9.47 -21.91 3.80
N GLU A 65 -10.35 -20.93 3.61
CA GLU A 65 -11.79 -21.06 3.41
C GLU A 65 -12.27 -19.88 2.52
N GLU A 66 -13.53 -19.88 2.08
CA GLU A 66 -14.09 -18.85 1.18
C GLU A 66 -13.93 -17.41 1.72
N GLU A 67 -14.01 -17.25 3.05
CA GLU A 67 -13.94 -15.94 3.72
C GLU A 67 -12.73 -15.81 4.67
N LYS A 68 -11.77 -16.75 4.61
CA LYS A 68 -10.59 -16.76 5.50
C LYS A 68 -9.29 -16.80 4.73
N LEU A 69 -8.42 -15.86 5.06
CA LEU A 69 -7.05 -15.74 4.56
C LEU A 69 -6.06 -16.03 5.67
N LEU A 70 -5.10 -16.92 5.41
CA LEU A 70 -3.90 -17.09 6.21
C LEU A 70 -2.80 -16.22 5.60
N ILE A 71 -2.18 -15.37 6.42
CA ILE A 71 -1.04 -14.53 6.03
C ILE A 71 0.19 -15.03 6.77
N GLY A 72 1.26 -15.37 6.04
CA GLY A 72 2.49 -15.97 6.59
C GLY A 72 2.81 -17.33 6.01
#